data_AF-A0A6J4QDE7-F1
#
_entry.id   AF-A0A6J4QDE7-F1
#
_cell.length_a   1.000
_cell.length_b   1.000
_cell.length_c   1.000
_cell.angle_alpha   90.00
_cell.angle_beta   90.00
_cell.angle_gamma   90.00
#
_symmetry.space_group_name_H-M   'P 1'
#
loop_
_entity.id
_entity.type
_entity.pdbx_description
1 polymer ?
#
loop_
_entity_poly.entity_id
_entity_poly.type
_entity_poly.pdbx_seq_one_letter_code
_entity_poly.pdbx_strand_id
1 'polypeptide(L)'
;MTDTAQARRAFDADLAAAATPDDAYAALHRLAQAVVGAKLFTVMTVDMTAGLARRAYTSDPASYPATGTKPIEMNAWFEVVHGRHEIFVANTLADIAKVFPDYQLI
;
A
#
# COMPACT_ATOMS: atom_id res chain seq x y z
N MET A 1 -10.05 10.65 20.56
CA MET A 1 -8.85 10.05 19.94
C MET A 1 -8.95 8.55 20.09
N THR A 2 -8.84 7.79 19.01
CA THR A 2 -8.77 6.32 19.08
C THR A 2 -7.50 5.94 19.84
N ASP A 3 -7.60 5.19 20.92
CA ASP A 3 -6.43 4.64 21.59
C ASP A 3 -5.82 3.57 20.68
N THR A 4 -4.64 3.88 20.12
CA THR A 4 -3.92 3.00 19.19
C THR A 4 -2.81 2.20 19.88
N ALA A 5 -2.63 2.35 21.20
CA ALA A 5 -1.50 1.79 21.92
C ALA A 5 -1.49 0.25 21.88
N GLN A 6 -2.66 -0.38 21.97
CA GLN A 6 -2.77 -1.84 21.83
C GLN A 6 -2.40 -2.31 20.42
N ALA A 7 -2.91 -1.64 19.38
CA ALA A 7 -2.63 -2.01 17.98
C ALA A 7 -1.13 -1.85 17.66
N ARG A 8 -0.49 -0.79 18.17
CA ARG A 8 0.96 -0.57 18.04
C ARG A 8 1.77 -1.67 18.74
N ARG A 9 1.44 -2.03 19.98
CA ARG A 9 2.14 -3.13 20.68
C ARG A 9 2.00 -4.46 19.95
N ALA A 10 0.82 -4.75 19.40
CA ALA A 10 0.61 -5.96 18.61
C ALA A 10 1.46 -5.94 17.32
N PHE A 11 1.52 -4.80 16.64
CA PHE A 11 2.40 -4.62 15.49
C PHE A 11 3.88 -4.82 15.84
N ASP A 12 4.36 -4.23 16.92
CA ASP A 12 5.76 -4.36 17.35
C ASP A 12 6.11 -5.84 17.64
N ALA A 13 5.22 -6.57 18.29
CA ALA A 13 5.39 -8.00 18.58
C ALA A 13 5.37 -8.85 17.30
N ASP A 14 4.40 -8.62 16.41
CA ASP A 14 4.28 -9.33 15.14
C ASP A 14 5.50 -9.08 14.23
N LEU A 15 5.97 -7.83 14.17
CA LEU A 15 7.14 -7.44 13.39
C LEU A 15 8.42 -8.06 13.95
N ALA A 16 8.57 -8.11 15.29
CA ALA A 16 9.72 -8.75 15.93
C ALA A 16 9.77 -10.26 15.69
N ALA A 17 8.61 -10.90 15.49
CA ALA A 17 8.49 -12.32 15.20
C ALA A 17 8.51 -12.66 13.70
N ALA A 18 8.50 -11.65 12.81
CA ALA A 18 8.43 -11.85 11.37
C ALA A 18 9.65 -12.63 10.85
N ALA A 19 9.39 -13.75 10.18
CA ALA A 19 10.44 -14.57 9.55
C ALA A 19 10.62 -14.24 8.06
N THR A 20 9.59 -13.64 7.46
CA THR A 20 9.55 -13.30 6.04
C THR A 20 9.09 -11.85 5.83
N PRO A 21 9.36 -11.25 4.64
CA PRO A 21 8.80 -9.95 4.28
C PRO A 21 7.26 -9.92 4.35
N ASP A 22 6.59 -11.00 3.94
CA ASP A 22 5.14 -11.11 3.97
C ASP A 22 4.57 -11.06 5.39
N ASP A 23 5.27 -11.65 6.37
CA ASP A 23 4.89 -11.55 7.79
C ASP A 23 4.94 -10.09 8.26
N ALA A 24 6.00 -9.36 7.90
CA ALA A 24 6.15 -7.95 8.23
C ALA A 24 5.09 -7.08 7.54
N TYR A 25 4.79 -7.32 6.26
CA TYR A 25 3.74 -6.61 5.54
C TYR A 25 2.35 -6.92 6.10
N ALA A 26 2.09 -8.17 6.50
CA ALA A 26 0.85 -8.55 7.15
C ALA A 26 0.68 -7.89 8.52
N ALA A 27 1.76 -7.75 9.30
CA ALA A 27 1.75 -6.99 10.55
C ALA A 27 1.36 -5.52 10.31
N LEU A 28 1.98 -4.87 9.32
CA LEU A 28 1.67 -3.48 8.97
C LEU A 28 0.24 -3.32 8.46
N HIS A 29 -0.25 -4.26 7.65
CA HIS A 29 -1.63 -4.29 7.20
C HIS A 29 -2.61 -4.36 8.38
N ARG A 30 -2.39 -5.27 9.34
CA ARG A 30 -3.22 -5.37 10.56
C ARG A 30 -3.23 -4.05 11.34
N LEU A 31 -2.08 -3.39 11.47
CA LEU A 31 -2.00 -2.08 12.11
C LEU A 31 -2.84 -1.03 11.37
N ALA A 32 -2.71 -0.94 10.05
CA ALA A 32 -3.47 0.00 9.22
C ALA A 32 -4.98 -0.25 9.33
N GLN A 33 -5.40 -1.52 9.31
CA GLN A 33 -6.80 -1.89 9.53
C GLN A 33 -7.30 -1.44 10.90
N ALA A 34 -6.53 -1.68 11.97
CA ALA A 34 -6.93 -1.33 13.34
C ALA A 34 -6.96 0.19 13.60
N VAL A 35 -6.06 0.96 12.99
CA VAL A 35 -5.90 2.39 13.29
C VAL A 35 -6.76 3.28 12.38
N VAL A 36 -6.82 2.97 11.08
CA VAL A 36 -7.51 3.81 10.09
C VAL A 36 -8.67 3.11 9.39
N GLY A 37 -8.95 1.84 9.72
CA GLY A 37 -10.05 1.09 9.10
C GLY A 37 -9.80 0.72 7.64
N ALA A 38 -8.52 0.54 7.26
CA ALA A 38 -8.15 0.17 5.89
C ALA A 38 -8.91 -1.09 5.42
N LYS A 39 -9.57 -0.99 4.25
CA LYS A 39 -10.31 -2.09 3.60
C LYS A 39 -9.49 -2.79 2.52
N LEU A 40 -8.61 -2.05 1.87
CA LEU A 40 -7.66 -2.52 0.86
C LEU A 40 -6.28 -2.00 1.25
N PHE A 41 -5.29 -2.89 1.27
CA PHE A 41 -3.92 -2.57 1.62
C PHE A 41 -2.96 -3.19 0.61
N THR A 42 -1.95 -2.42 0.20
CA THR A 42 -0.94 -2.86 -0.76
C THR A 42 0.41 -2.27 -0.39
N VAL A 43 1.47 -3.07 -0.52
CA VAL A 43 2.85 -2.58 -0.51
C VAL A 43 3.42 -2.75 -1.91
N MET A 44 4.00 -1.68 -2.45
CA MET A 44 4.67 -1.70 -3.75
C MET A 44 6.15 -1.40 -3.60
N THR A 45 6.95 -1.98 -4.48
CA THR A 45 8.35 -1.60 -4.66
C THR A 45 8.56 -1.16 -6.09
N VAL A 46 9.40 -0.17 -6.29
CA VAL A 46 9.67 0.44 -7.60
C VAL A 46 11.16 0.36 -7.89
N ASP A 47 11.50 -0.22 -9.04
CA ASP A 47 12.82 -0.15 -9.65
C ASP A 47 12.82 1.01 -10.65
N MET A 48 13.33 2.15 -10.20
CA MET A 48 13.40 3.37 -11.00
C MET A 48 14.40 3.26 -12.15
N THR A 49 15.44 2.44 -12.01
CA THR A 49 16.46 2.24 -13.04
C THR A 49 15.88 1.43 -14.21
N ALA A 50 15.13 0.37 -13.89
CA ALA A 50 14.46 -0.46 -14.88
C ALA A 50 13.11 0.13 -15.36
N GLY A 51 12.58 1.14 -14.67
CA GLY A 51 11.26 1.70 -14.96
C GLY A 51 10.12 0.73 -14.66
N LEU A 52 10.27 -0.11 -13.63
CA LEU A 52 9.33 -1.18 -13.29
C LEU A 52 8.78 -1.04 -11.87
N ALA A 53 7.47 -1.20 -11.71
CA ALA A 53 6.81 -1.34 -10.43
C ALA A 53 6.37 -2.79 -10.21
N ARG A 54 6.44 -3.27 -8.96
CA ARG A 54 5.82 -4.51 -8.54
C ARG A 54 5.05 -4.33 -7.25
N ARG A 55 4.04 -5.17 -7.07
CA ARG A 55 3.34 -5.33 -5.80
C ARG A 55 4.07 -6.38 -4.98
N ALA A 56 4.63 -5.98 -3.84
CA ALA A 56 5.30 -6.87 -2.91
C ALA A 56 4.30 -7.58 -1.98
N TYR A 57 3.17 -6.93 -1.67
CA TYR A 57 2.11 -7.49 -0.83
C TYR A 57 0.75 -6.88 -1.17
N THR A 58 -0.33 -7.63 -0.96
CA THR A 58 -1.70 -7.11 -0.98
C THR A 58 -2.62 -7.86 -0.03
N SER A 59 -3.68 -7.19 0.40
CA SER A 59 -4.81 -7.80 1.11
C SER A 59 -5.83 -8.47 0.19
N ASP A 60 -5.80 -8.21 -1.13
CA ASP A 60 -6.72 -8.82 -2.10
C ASP A 60 -5.94 -9.40 -3.31
N PRO A 61 -5.34 -10.59 -3.15
CA PRO A 61 -4.55 -11.21 -4.21
C PRO A 61 -5.37 -11.63 -5.44
N ALA A 62 -6.70 -11.71 -5.35
CA ALA A 62 -7.56 -12.08 -6.47
C ALA A 62 -7.64 -10.93 -7.49
N SER A 63 -7.89 -9.72 -7.01
CA SER A 63 -7.91 -8.51 -7.84
C SER A 63 -6.50 -7.97 -8.12
N TYR A 64 -5.58 -8.16 -7.17
CA TYR A 64 -4.28 -7.51 -7.12
C TYR A 64 -3.11 -8.48 -6.91
N PRO A 65 -2.86 -9.43 -7.81
CA PRO A 65 -1.79 -10.42 -7.61
C PRO A 65 -0.42 -9.75 -7.37
N ALA A 66 0.35 -10.30 -6.43
CA ALA A 66 1.72 -9.88 -6.10
C ALA A 66 2.78 -10.45 -7.06
N THR A 67 2.34 -10.97 -8.21
CA THR A 67 3.21 -11.59 -9.22
C THR A 67 3.51 -10.63 -10.37
N GLY A 68 4.74 -10.69 -10.88
CA GLY A 68 5.17 -9.90 -12.04
C GLY A 68 5.50 -8.44 -11.75
N THR A 69 5.80 -7.72 -12.82
CA THR A 69 6.15 -6.30 -12.84
C THR A 69 5.32 -5.59 -13.90
N LYS A 70 5.07 -4.29 -13.72
CA LYS A 70 4.44 -3.42 -14.72
C LYS A 70 5.34 -2.20 -14.98
N PRO A 71 5.41 -1.67 -16.21
CA PRO A 71 6.06 -0.40 -16.48
C PRO A 71 5.46 0.70 -15.60
N ILE A 72 6.30 1.61 -15.12
CA ILE A 72 5.83 2.78 -14.37
C ILE A 72 5.14 3.76 -15.32
N GLU A 73 3.94 4.20 -14.95
CA GLU A 73 3.24 5.27 -15.65
C GLU A 73 3.63 6.62 -15.06
N MET A 74 4.16 7.53 -15.90
CA MET A 74 4.48 8.90 -15.52
C MET A 74 3.20 9.75 -15.49
N ASN A 75 2.38 9.56 -14.46
CA ASN A 75 1.12 10.28 -14.27
C ASN A 75 1.19 11.28 -13.09
N ALA A 76 0.08 11.98 -12.83
CA ALA A 76 0.02 12.96 -11.76
C ALA A 76 0.27 12.36 -10.36
N TRP A 77 -0.10 11.10 -10.13
CA TRP A 77 0.20 10.38 -8.90
C TRP A 77 1.71 10.12 -8.76
N PHE A 78 2.35 9.67 -9.84
CA PHE A 78 3.79 9.42 -9.86
C PHE A 78 4.59 10.68 -9.55
N GLU A 79 4.22 11.82 -10.14
CA GLU A 79 4.89 13.10 -9.88
C GLU A 79 4.78 13.51 -8.40
N VAL A 80 3.62 13.32 -7.76
CA VAL A 80 3.45 13.61 -6.32
C VAL A 80 4.35 12.72 -5.47
N VAL A 81 4.26 11.39 -5.67
CA VAL A 81 4.87 10.40 -4.78
C VAL A 81 6.36 10.21 -5.05
N HIS A 82 6.75 10.06 -6.31
CA HIS A 82 8.14 9.78 -6.71
C HIS A 82 8.90 11.02 -7.18
N GLY A 83 8.21 12.01 -7.78
CA GLY A 83 8.84 13.27 -8.16
C GLY A 83 9.09 14.18 -6.96
N ARG A 84 8.05 14.46 -6.17
CA ARG A 84 8.10 15.40 -5.04
C ARG A 84 8.27 14.75 -3.66
N HIS A 85 8.21 13.42 -3.55
CA HIS A 85 8.26 12.69 -2.27
C HIS A 85 7.17 13.13 -1.28
N GLU A 86 5.97 13.43 -1.79
CA GLU A 86 4.81 13.85 -1.01
C GLU A 86 3.81 12.69 -0.83
N ILE A 87 3.02 12.76 0.25
CA ILE A 87 1.90 11.83 0.47
C ILE A 87 0.76 12.21 -0.48
N PHE A 88 0.36 11.28 -1.34
CA PHE A 88 -0.85 11.41 -2.13
C PHE A 88 -2.09 11.04 -1.29
N VAL A 89 -3.09 11.92 -1.27
CA VAL A 89 -4.39 11.69 -0.62
C VAL A 89 -5.51 12.03 -1.60
N ALA A 90 -6.40 11.07 -1.83
CA ALA A 90 -7.65 11.27 -2.57
C ALA A 90 -8.83 10.94 -1.64
N ASN A 91 -9.66 11.94 -1.35
CA ASN A 91 -10.78 11.80 -0.40
C ASN A 91 -12.09 11.37 -1.08
N THR A 92 -12.10 11.25 -2.41
CA THR A 92 -13.29 10.86 -3.19
C THR A 92 -12.92 9.84 -4.25
N LEU A 93 -13.87 8.97 -4.63
CA LEU A 93 -13.68 8.05 -5.75
C LEU A 93 -13.42 8.79 -7.06
N ALA A 94 -14.01 9.98 -7.24
CA ALA A 94 -13.76 10.83 -8.40
C ALA A 94 -12.29 11.29 -8.48
N ASP A 95 -11.64 11.53 -7.34
CA ASP A 95 -10.21 11.85 -7.30
C ASP A 95 -9.32 10.62 -7.50
N ILE A 96 -9.71 9.47 -6.96
CA ILE A 96 -9.02 8.19 -7.21
C ILE A 96 -9.08 7.84 -8.70
N ALA A 97 -10.25 7.97 -9.34
CA ALA A 97 -10.47 7.66 -10.74
C ALA A 97 -9.58 8.46 -11.71
N LYS A 98 -9.04 9.61 -11.29
CA LYS A 98 -8.11 10.41 -12.11
C LYS A 98 -6.74 9.73 -12.29
N VAL A 99 -6.37 8.83 -11.38
CA VAL A 99 -5.03 8.22 -11.34
C VAL A 99 -5.04 6.70 -11.21
N PHE A 100 -6.16 6.09 -10.83
CA PHE A 100 -6.37 4.64 -10.78
C PHE A 100 -7.58 4.26 -11.65
N PRO A 101 -7.37 3.66 -12.84
CA PRO A 101 -8.46 3.29 -13.75
C PRO A 101 -9.43 2.25 -13.17
N ASP A 102 -8.94 1.44 -12.23
CA ASP A 102 -9.64 0.37 -11.54
C ASP A 102 -10.29 0.83 -10.23
N TYR A 103 -10.54 2.14 -10.05
CA TYR A 103 -11.12 2.73 -8.86
C TYR A 103 -12.44 2.09 -8.37
N GLN A 104 -13.15 1.35 -9.23
CA GLN A 104 -14.36 0.62 -8.86
C GLN A 104 -14.10 -0.54 -7.89
N LEU A 105 -12.85 -0.98 -7.77
CA LEU A 105 -12.40 -2.03 -6.85
C LEU A 105 -11.90 -1.47 -5.50
N ILE A 106 -11.89 -0.13 -5.32
CA ILE A 106 -11.34 0.59 -4.16
C ILE A 106 -12.47 1.21 -3.33
#